data_AF-A0A1G6C016-F1
#
_entry.id   AF-A0A1G6C016-F1
#
_cell.length_a   1.000
_cell.length_b   1.000
_cell.length_c   1.000
_cell.angle_alpha   90.00
_cell.angle_beta   90.00
_cell.angle_gamma   90.00
#
_symmetry.space_group_name_H-M   'P 1'
#
loop_
_entity.id
_entity.type
_entity.pdbx_description
1 polymer ?
#
loop_
_entity_poly.entity_id
_entity_poly.type
_entity_poly.pdbx_seq_one_letter_code
_entity_poly.pdbx_strand_id
1 'polypeptide(L)'
;MHAKILAFPARSCRFSVVDRCAKDDILHPIGSSRLQCRVLTAWENAHSGMLDTAEQYRLTLEESMTFIAENTVLDLEPVLLCPQYRRAGTNSELDCIFLHGHLCIRALPSCTGACRSFALRSSGLPKEPEHH
;
A
#
# COMPACT_ATOMS: atom_id res chain seq x y z
N MET A 1 37.40 19.69 14.60
CA MET A 1 36.00 20.09 14.41
C MET A 1 35.20 18.87 14.01
N HIS A 2 34.40 18.30 14.91
CA HIS A 2 33.51 17.20 14.57
C HIS A 2 32.33 17.77 13.79
N ALA A 3 32.13 17.33 12.54
CA ALA A 3 30.99 17.73 11.75
C ALA A 3 29.71 17.31 12.48
N LYS A 4 28.84 18.29 12.77
CA LYS A 4 27.53 18.03 13.38
C LYS A 4 26.68 17.32 12.35
N ILE A 5 26.53 16.00 12.47
CA ILE A 5 25.66 15.21 11.61
C ILE A 5 24.23 15.65 11.93
N LEU A 6 23.67 16.51 11.08
CA LEU A 6 22.26 16.85 11.12
C LEU A 6 21.50 15.62 10.62
N ALA A 7 20.76 14.96 11.52
CA ALA A 7 19.78 13.97 11.11
C ALA A 7 18.74 14.69 10.24
N PHE A 8 18.86 14.54 8.92
CA PHE A 8 17.90 15.10 7.99
C PHE A 8 16.51 14.57 8.34
N PRO A 9 15.49 15.43 8.45
CA PRO A 9 14.18 14.96 8.84
C PRO A 9 13.59 14.20 7.65
N ALA A 10 13.78 12.88 7.64
CA ALA A 10 13.08 11.97 6.75
C ALA A 10 11.58 12.27 6.72
N ARG A 11 11.02 12.73 7.85
CA ARG A 11 9.62 13.14 8.01
C ARG A 11 9.17 14.30 7.11
N SER A 12 10.06 15.21 6.72
CA SER A 12 9.71 16.32 5.82
C SER A 12 9.88 15.96 4.34
N CYS A 13 10.44 14.80 4.02
CA CYS A 13 10.61 14.34 2.65
C CYS A 13 9.25 13.96 2.03
N ARG A 14 9.00 14.45 0.81
CA ARG A 14 7.80 14.15 0.00
C ARG A 14 7.60 12.65 -0.23
N PHE A 15 8.68 11.89 -0.33
CA PHE A 15 8.65 10.44 -0.58
C PHE A 15 8.61 9.59 0.68
N SER A 16 8.60 10.20 1.88
CA SER A 16 8.65 9.48 3.15
C SER A 16 7.28 9.06 3.65
N VAL A 17 7.05 7.78 3.82
CA VAL A 17 5.82 7.19 4.37
C VAL A 17 6.20 6.46 5.66
N VAL A 18 5.79 6.97 6.82
CA VAL A 18 6.10 6.38 8.14
C VAL A 18 7.61 6.06 8.27
N ASP A 19 8.45 7.06 7.99
CA ASP A 19 9.93 6.95 8.01
C ASP A 19 10.54 5.96 6.97
N ARG A 20 9.76 5.52 5.98
CA ARG A 20 10.19 4.65 4.86
C ARG A 20 10.12 5.36 3.51
N CYS A 21 10.96 4.98 2.57
CA CYS A 21 11.10 5.67 1.28
C CYS A 21 10.29 4.98 0.19
N ALA A 22 9.22 5.63 -0.29
CA ALA A 22 8.39 5.15 -1.40
C ALA A 22 8.81 5.71 -2.78
N LYS A 23 9.99 6.36 -2.83
CA LYS A 23 10.46 7.07 -4.03
C LYS A 23 10.49 6.19 -5.28
N ASP A 24 11.05 5.00 -5.16
CA ASP A 24 11.28 4.14 -6.33
C ASP A 24 9.97 3.67 -6.96
N ASP A 25 8.96 3.37 -6.14
CA ASP A 25 7.61 3.04 -6.61
C ASP A 25 6.91 4.24 -7.26
N ILE A 26 6.98 5.42 -6.62
CA ILE A 26 6.36 6.65 -7.16
C ILE A 26 6.97 7.05 -8.51
N LEU A 27 8.28 6.88 -8.69
CA LEU A 27 8.97 7.25 -9.93
C LEU A 27 8.92 6.15 -10.99
N HIS A 28 8.83 4.88 -10.58
CA HIS A 28 8.76 3.73 -11.47
C HIS A 28 7.66 2.76 -11.00
N PRO A 29 6.38 3.06 -11.31
CA PRO A 29 5.22 2.31 -10.80
C PRO A 29 5.12 0.88 -11.34
N ILE A 30 5.97 0.50 -12.31
CA ILE A 30 6.03 -0.84 -12.90
C ILE A 30 6.55 -1.89 -11.89
N GLY A 31 6.85 -1.47 -10.65
CA GLY A 31 6.57 -2.25 -9.45
C GLY A 31 7.45 -3.46 -9.25
N SER A 32 8.50 -3.32 -8.44
CA SER A 32 9.16 -4.52 -7.91
C SER A 32 8.15 -5.24 -7.01
N SER A 33 7.78 -6.47 -7.37
CA SER A 33 6.86 -7.33 -6.59
C SER A 33 7.27 -7.49 -5.12
N ARG A 34 8.55 -7.22 -4.81
CA ARG A 34 9.10 -7.22 -3.45
C ARG A 34 8.54 -6.13 -2.53
N LEU A 35 8.04 -5.02 -3.08
CA LEU A 35 7.49 -3.91 -2.28
C LEU A 35 5.97 -4.00 -2.10
N GLN A 36 5.30 -4.81 -2.92
CA GLN A 36 3.85 -4.96 -2.90
C GLN A 36 3.36 -5.68 -1.63
N CYS A 37 2.14 -5.34 -1.21
CA CYS A 37 1.48 -6.03 -0.12
C CYS A 37 1.10 -7.45 -0.54
N ARG A 38 1.73 -8.45 0.09
CA ARG A 38 1.49 -9.87 -0.19
C ARG A 38 0.02 -10.29 -0.08
N VAL A 39 -0.70 -9.75 0.91
CA VAL A 39 -2.13 -10.07 1.11
C VAL A 39 -2.96 -9.52 -0.04
N LEU A 40 -2.78 -8.24 -0.35
CA LEU A 40 -3.51 -7.58 -1.44
C LEU A 40 -3.21 -8.25 -2.78
N THR A 41 -1.94 -8.51 -3.09
CA THR A 41 -1.54 -9.20 -4.32
C THR A 41 -2.17 -10.60 -4.43
N ALA A 42 -2.27 -11.34 -3.32
CA ALA A 42 -2.90 -12.66 -3.33
C ALA A 42 -4.41 -12.56 -3.64
N TRP A 43 -5.10 -11.56 -3.07
CA TRP A 43 -6.51 -11.33 -3.37
C TRP A 43 -6.75 -10.82 -4.79
N GLU A 44 -5.92 -9.90 -5.29
CA GLU A 44 -5.99 -9.42 -6.68
C GLU A 44 -5.78 -10.58 -7.67
N ASN A 45 -4.84 -11.47 -7.39
CA ASN A 45 -4.60 -12.66 -8.21
C ASN A 45 -5.77 -13.64 -8.14
N ALA A 46 -6.32 -13.90 -6.95
CA ALA A 46 -7.49 -14.78 -6.80
C ALA A 46 -8.71 -14.21 -7.54
N HIS A 47 -8.94 -12.91 -7.42
CA HIS A 47 -10.01 -12.21 -8.15
C HIS A 47 -9.81 -12.28 -9.66
N SER A 48 -8.59 -12.02 -10.14
CA SER A 48 -8.26 -12.12 -11.57
C SER A 48 -8.49 -13.53 -12.10
N GLY A 49 -8.09 -14.56 -11.34
CA GLY A 49 -8.34 -15.95 -11.71
C GLY A 49 -9.84 -16.30 -11.79
N MET A 50 -10.67 -15.72 -10.92
CA MET A 50 -12.13 -15.88 -11.01
C MET A 50 -12.71 -15.23 -12.27
N LEU A 51 -12.22 -14.04 -12.64
CA LEU A 51 -12.63 -13.38 -13.89
C LEU A 51 -12.23 -14.21 -15.11
N ASP A 52 -10.99 -14.70 -15.16
CA ASP A 52 -10.52 -15.57 -16.23
C ASP A 52 -11.38 -16.83 -16.34
N THR A 53 -11.77 -17.39 -15.19
CA THR A 53 -12.65 -18.57 -15.14
C THR A 53 -14.04 -18.26 -15.68
N ALA A 54 -14.65 -17.15 -15.26
CA ALA A 54 -15.96 -16.73 -15.74
C ALA A 54 -15.96 -16.48 -17.26
N GLU A 55 -14.90 -15.88 -17.80
CA GLU A 55 -14.72 -15.68 -19.24
C GLU A 55 -14.58 -17.00 -19.99
N GLN A 56 -13.78 -17.94 -19.47
CA GLN A 56 -13.60 -19.27 -20.08
C GLN A 56 -14.93 -20.03 -20.19
N TYR A 57 -15.79 -19.93 -19.18
CA TYR A 57 -17.12 -20.53 -19.19
C TYR A 57 -18.18 -19.70 -19.92
N ARG A 58 -17.80 -18.53 -20.45
CA ARG A 58 -18.71 -17.57 -21.13
C ARG A 58 -19.93 -17.24 -20.29
N LEU A 59 -19.73 -17.11 -18.99
CA LEU A 59 -20.79 -16.72 -18.07
C LEU A 59 -21.35 -15.35 -18.47
N THR A 60 -22.64 -15.18 -18.33
CA THR A 60 -23.27 -13.86 -18.41
C THR A 60 -22.77 -12.99 -17.26
N LEU A 61 -23.02 -11.67 -17.34
CA LEU A 61 -22.66 -10.75 -16.27
C LEU A 61 -23.30 -11.13 -14.94
N GLU A 62 -24.57 -11.53 -14.95
CA GLU A 62 -25.31 -11.94 -13.76
C GLU A 62 -24.71 -13.21 -13.14
N GLU A 63 -24.43 -14.24 -13.95
CA GLU A 63 -23.78 -15.47 -13.50
C GLU A 63 -22.36 -15.22 -12.99
N SER A 64 -21.61 -14.31 -13.61
CA SER A 64 -20.27 -13.93 -13.16
C SER A 64 -20.29 -13.24 -11.81
N MET A 65 -21.25 -12.34 -11.57
CA MET A 65 -21.39 -11.70 -10.26
C MET A 65 -21.76 -12.69 -9.17
N THR A 66 -22.67 -13.63 -9.46
CA THR A 66 -23.05 -14.70 -8.52
C THR A 66 -21.86 -15.62 -8.25
N PHE A 67 -21.18 -16.08 -9.29
CA PHE A 67 -19.98 -16.92 -9.18
C PHE A 67 -18.91 -16.23 -8.34
N ILE A 68 -18.60 -14.96 -8.63
CA ILE A 68 -17.64 -14.20 -7.84
C ILE A 68 -18.16 -14.10 -6.41
N ALA A 69 -19.38 -13.63 -6.14
CA ALA A 69 -19.92 -13.45 -4.79
C ALA A 69 -19.88 -14.73 -3.94
N GLU A 70 -20.22 -15.87 -4.53
CA GLU A 70 -20.19 -17.19 -3.88
C GLU A 70 -18.77 -17.69 -3.63
N ASN A 71 -17.79 -17.23 -4.42
CA ASN A 71 -16.39 -17.63 -4.33
C ASN A 71 -15.48 -16.49 -3.82
N THR A 72 -16.05 -15.36 -3.39
CA THR A 72 -15.29 -14.15 -3.06
C THR A 72 -14.54 -14.38 -1.76
N VAL A 73 -13.25 -14.71 -1.87
CA VAL A 73 -12.24 -14.41 -0.83
C VAL A 73 -12.41 -15.17 0.50
N LEU A 74 -13.39 -16.06 0.61
CA LEU A 74 -13.82 -16.72 1.86
C LEU A 74 -12.75 -17.55 2.58
N ASP A 75 -11.61 -17.87 1.95
CA ASP A 75 -10.58 -18.72 2.58
C ASP A 75 -9.15 -18.12 2.60
N LEU A 76 -8.95 -16.91 2.10
CA LEU A 76 -7.61 -16.30 2.08
C LEU A 76 -7.36 -15.48 3.35
N GLU A 77 -7.25 -16.21 4.46
CA GLU A 77 -6.90 -15.67 5.78
C GLU A 77 -5.60 -14.84 5.70
N PRO A 78 -5.65 -13.52 5.93
CA PRO A 78 -4.50 -12.64 5.78
C PRO A 78 -3.27 -13.05 6.59
N VAL A 79 -3.50 -13.66 7.76
CA VAL A 79 -2.44 -14.15 8.65
C VAL A 79 -1.65 -15.30 8.02
N LEU A 80 -2.29 -16.15 7.20
CA LEU A 80 -1.63 -17.23 6.48
C LEU A 80 -0.79 -16.70 5.30
N LEU A 81 -1.26 -15.64 4.67
CA LEU A 81 -0.59 -14.99 3.53
C LEU A 81 0.62 -14.15 3.93
N CYS A 82 0.55 -13.50 5.10
CA CYS A 82 1.59 -12.60 5.58
C CYS A 82 1.75 -12.69 7.10
N PRO A 83 2.88 -13.23 7.61
CA PRO A 83 3.15 -13.30 9.06
C PRO A 83 3.23 -11.91 9.74
N GLN A 84 3.49 -10.87 8.96
CA GLN A 84 3.56 -9.48 9.42
C GLN A 84 2.21 -8.77 9.37
N TYR A 85 1.15 -9.43 8.89
CA TYR A 85 -0.19 -8.84 8.83
C TYR A 85 -0.67 -8.45 10.22
N ARG A 86 -1.29 -7.28 10.30
CA ARG A 86 -1.80 -6.67 11.53
C ARG A 86 -3.03 -5.85 11.16
N ARG A 87 -4.18 -6.20 11.71
CA ARG A 87 -5.46 -5.48 11.49
C ARG A 87 -5.36 -4.04 12.00
N ALA A 88 -5.84 -3.07 11.21
CA ALA A 88 -5.83 -1.64 11.54
C ALA A 88 -7.08 -1.17 12.30
N GLY A 89 -8.06 -2.05 12.49
CA GLY A 89 -9.30 -1.75 13.20
C GLY A 89 -10.30 -2.89 13.12
N THR A 90 -11.56 -2.59 13.40
CA THR A 90 -12.67 -3.56 13.42
C THR A 90 -13.45 -3.67 12.11
N ASN A 91 -13.29 -2.72 11.17
CA ASN A 91 -14.26 -2.55 10.08
C ASN A 91 -13.81 -3.04 8.70
N SER A 92 -12.65 -3.67 8.57
CA SER A 92 -12.23 -4.23 7.28
C SER A 92 -11.13 -5.27 7.47
N GLU A 93 -11.35 -6.47 6.93
CA GLU A 93 -10.33 -7.51 6.82
C GLU A 93 -9.21 -7.10 5.86
N LEU A 94 -9.49 -6.11 5.00
CA LEU A 94 -8.55 -5.52 4.05
C LEU A 94 -7.56 -4.54 4.73
N ASP A 95 -7.83 -4.13 5.96
CA ASP A 95 -7.07 -3.06 6.61
C ASP A 95 -5.86 -3.61 7.37
N CYS A 96 -4.73 -3.78 6.68
CA CYS A 96 -3.46 -3.94 7.37
C CYS A 96 -2.86 -2.58 7.76
N ILE A 97 -2.40 -2.39 9.00
CA ILE A 97 -1.73 -1.12 9.42
C ILE A 97 -0.49 -0.76 8.59
N PHE A 98 0.08 -1.74 7.89
CA PHE A 98 1.27 -1.56 7.06
C PHE A 98 0.94 -1.37 5.58
N LEU A 99 -0.34 -1.42 5.20
CA LEU A 99 -0.76 -1.18 3.83
C LEU A 99 -0.68 0.32 3.51
N HIS A 100 -0.04 0.66 2.40
CA HIS A 100 -0.01 2.02 1.87
C HIS A 100 -0.24 1.98 0.36
N GLY A 101 -1.48 2.27 -0.07
CA GLY A 101 -1.91 1.98 -1.44
C GLY A 101 -1.81 0.48 -1.69
N HIS A 102 -0.98 0.07 -2.63
CA HIS A 102 -0.66 -1.33 -2.94
C HIS A 102 0.64 -1.85 -2.27
N LEU A 103 1.35 -0.98 -1.54
CA LEU A 103 2.66 -1.30 -0.97
C LEU A 103 2.59 -1.75 0.48
N CYS A 104 3.60 -2.54 0.89
CA CYS A 104 3.86 -2.84 2.28
C CYS A 104 4.92 -1.88 2.85
N ILE A 105 4.55 -1.05 3.84
CA ILE A 105 5.47 -0.12 4.51
C ILE A 105 6.70 -0.87 5.07
N ARG A 106 6.54 -2.11 5.54
CA ARG A 106 7.64 -2.94 6.06
C ARG A 106 8.65 -3.39 5.00
N ALA A 107 8.23 -3.45 3.73
CA ALA A 107 9.10 -3.82 2.61
C ALA A 107 9.88 -2.61 2.06
N LEU A 108 9.43 -1.39 2.36
CA LEU A 108 10.10 -0.17 1.93
C LEU A 108 11.44 0.04 2.67
N PRO A 109 12.47 0.55 1.99
CA PRO A 109 13.73 0.90 2.63
C PRO A 109 13.55 2.09 3.60
N SER A 110 14.46 2.24 4.56
CA SER A 110 14.48 3.40 5.45
C SER A 110 14.64 4.69 4.65
N CYS A 111 13.85 5.72 4.96
CA CYS A 111 14.04 7.04 4.35
C CYS A 111 15.08 7.81 5.16
N THR A 112 16.20 8.19 4.54
CA THR A 112 17.24 9.00 5.18
C THR A 112 17.09 10.50 4.91
N GLY A 113 16.16 10.88 4.02
CA GLY A 113 16.02 12.26 3.54
C GLY A 113 17.16 12.76 2.66
N ALA A 114 18.31 12.06 2.60
CA ALA A 114 19.51 12.47 1.87
C ALA A 114 19.57 11.90 0.44
N CYS A 115 18.51 12.07 -0.35
CA CYS A 115 18.49 11.62 -1.74
C CYS A 115 18.46 12.82 -2.70
N ARG A 116 18.96 12.65 -3.94
CA ARG A 116 18.97 13.72 -4.97
C ARG A 116 17.58 14.24 -5.34
N SER A 117 16.54 13.47 -5.02
CA SER A 117 15.15 13.86 -5.26
C SER A 117 14.49 14.41 -4.00
N PHE A 118 15.25 14.76 -2.96
CA PHE A 118 14.65 15.35 -1.77
C PHE A 118 13.84 16.59 -2.14
N ALA A 119 12.56 16.55 -1.79
CA ALA A 119 11.64 17.66 -1.88
C ALA A 119 10.90 17.75 -0.55
N LEU A 120 10.78 18.96 0.00
CA LEU A 120 9.96 19.18 1.18
C LEU A 120 8.49 18.93 0.83
N ARG A 121 7.75 18.28 1.73
CA ARG A 121 6.29 18.35 1.68
C ARG A 121 5.91 19.82 1.85
N SER A 122 5.18 20.38 0.89
CA SER A 122 4.60 21.72 1.04
C SER A 122 3.71 21.68 2.28
N SER A 123 4.12 22.34 3.35
CA SER A 123 3.32 22.54 4.54
C SER A 123 2.16 23.46 4.17
N GLY A 124 1.06 22.88 3.69
CA GLY A 124 -0.23 23.53 3.84
C GLY A 124 -0.49 23.63 5.33
N LEU A 125 -0.06 24.73 5.96
CA LEU A 125 -0.60 25.12 7.24
C LEU A 125 -2.13 25.18 7.07
N PRO A 126 -2.93 24.52 7.93
CA PRO A 126 -4.33 24.85 8.02
C PRO A 126 -4.37 26.35 8.30
N LYS A 127 -4.96 27.14 7.39
CA LYS A 127 -5.35 28.50 7.76
C LYS A 127 -6.32 28.34 8.93
N GLU A 128 -5.99 28.93 10.08
CA GLU A 128 -6.95 29.07 11.18
C GLU A 128 -8.24 29.68 10.61
N PRO A 129 -9.43 29.19 10.99
CA PRO A 129 -10.66 29.86 10.60
C PRO A 129 -10.69 31.22 11.30
N GLU A 130 -10.61 32.30 10.52
CA GLU A 130 -10.97 33.64 10.99
C GLU A 130 -12.44 33.62 11.40
N HIS A 131 -12.70 33.66 12.70
CA HIS A 131 -14.02 33.99 13.25
C HIS A 131 -14.20 35.51 13.15
N HIS A 132 -15.08 35.93 12.24
CA HIS A 132 -15.75 37.23 12.27
C HIS A 132 -17.18 37.06 12.78
#